data_AF-V2XVG7-F1
#
_entry.id   AF-V2XVG7-F1
#
_cell.length_a   1.000
_cell.length_b   1.000
_cell.length_c   1.000
_cell.angle_alpha   90.00
_cell.angle_beta   90.00
_cell.angle_gamma   90.00
#
_symmetry.space_group_name_H-M   'P 1'
#
loop_
_entity.id
_entity.type
_entity.pdbx_description
1 polymer ?
#
loop_
_entity_poly.entity_id
_entity_poly.type
_entity_poly.pdbx_seq_one_letter_code
_entity_poly.pdbx_strand_id
1 'polypeptide(L)'
;MGEDEKPNGGPSSKTVKAWKNRRDAATEMLVKCLEDEVLTHTKGFDEDLAGLWAHLTAIFGGSGVGAAVRMWREFSNVKYRGEEMTIVMERIRSLANDLEQIHNDRPSDTQIVAVMLNSIVEHPGFGDLITNLESLKDELEVDDVELRIV
;
A
#
# COMPACT_ATOMS: atom_id res chain seq x y z
N MET A 1 -16.86 11.29 7.69
CA MET A 1 -17.39 11.00 9.06
C MET A 1 -16.74 12.02 10.00
N GLY A 2 -17.49 12.64 10.91
CA GLY A 2 -16.93 13.58 11.90
C GLY A 2 -17.03 15.08 11.59
N GLU A 3 -17.74 15.47 10.53
CA GLU A 3 -17.93 16.89 10.14
C GLU A 3 -19.09 17.60 10.87
N ASP A 4 -19.81 16.88 11.74
CA ASP A 4 -20.91 17.45 12.53
C ASP A 4 -20.34 18.46 13.55
N GLU A 5 -20.44 19.74 13.24
CA GLU A 5 -20.03 20.81 14.15
C GLU A 5 -20.84 20.78 15.45
N LYS A 6 -20.17 21.14 16.55
CA LYS A 6 -20.81 21.25 17.86
C LYS A 6 -21.94 22.28 17.78
N PRO A 7 -23.21 21.89 18.04
CA PRO A 7 -24.32 22.82 17.97
C PRO A 7 -24.22 23.88 19.07
N ASN A 8 -24.62 25.11 18.75
CA ASN A 8 -24.65 26.22 19.71
C ASN A 8 -25.65 25.94 20.84
N GLY A 9 -25.17 25.98 22.09
CA GLY A 9 -26.01 25.77 23.27
C GLY A 9 -25.24 25.34 24.51
N GLY A 10 -25.90 25.41 25.66
CA GLY A 10 -25.33 24.93 26.92
C GLY A 10 -25.21 23.39 26.97
N PRO A 11 -24.34 22.83 27.85
CA PRO A 11 -24.12 21.38 27.97
C PRO A 11 -25.38 20.56 28.29
N SER A 12 -26.40 21.21 28.87
CA SER A 12 -27.69 20.60 29.21
C SER A 12 -28.71 20.60 28.07
N SER A 13 -28.43 21.28 26.96
CA SER A 13 -29.32 21.34 25.80
C SER A 13 -29.53 19.96 25.18
N LYS A 14 -30.78 19.65 24.81
CA LYS A 14 -31.13 18.39 24.13
C LYS A 14 -30.31 18.19 22.86
N THR A 15 -30.08 19.26 22.10
CA THR A 15 -29.31 19.23 20.85
C THR A 15 -27.83 18.92 21.08
N VAL A 16 -27.24 19.51 22.12
CA VAL A 16 -25.83 19.26 22.51
C VAL A 16 -25.65 17.84 23.03
N LYS A 17 -26.61 17.33 23.83
CA LYS A 17 -26.60 15.94 24.30
C LYS A 17 -26.75 14.93 23.17
N ALA A 18 -27.67 15.17 22.22
CA ALA A 18 -27.88 14.28 21.09
C ALA A 18 -26.67 14.26 20.13
N TRP A 19 -26.03 15.41 19.91
CA TRP A 19 -24.76 15.48 19.17
C TRP A 19 -23.66 14.69 19.89
N LYS A 20 -23.49 14.90 21.20
CA LYS A 20 -22.48 14.20 21.99
C LYS A 20 -22.68 12.68 21.98
N ASN A 21 -23.91 12.20 22.14
CA ASN A 21 -24.20 10.77 22.08
C ASN A 21 -23.89 10.15 20.70
N ARG A 22 -24.20 10.86 19.60
CA ARG A 22 -23.86 10.39 18.24
C ARG A 22 -22.35 10.34 18.02
N ARG A 23 -21.63 11.35 18.50
CA ARG A 23 -20.17 11.44 18.47
C ARG A 23 -19.53 10.30 19.27
N ASP A 24 -19.98 10.08 20.50
CA ASP A 24 -19.45 9.06 21.39
C ASP A 24 -19.73 7.65 20.82
N ALA A 25 -20.92 7.41 20.26
CA ALA A 25 -21.25 6.15 19.58
C ALA A 25 -20.38 5.91 18.33
N ALA A 26 -20.12 6.93 17.51
CA ALA A 26 -19.24 6.81 16.35
C ALA A 26 -17.79 6.51 16.76
N THR A 27 -17.33 7.12 17.86
CA THR A 27 -16.01 6.85 18.45
C THR A 27 -15.92 5.41 18.93
N GLU A 28 -16.94 4.91 19.63
CA GLU A 28 -16.98 3.53 20.14
C GLU A 28 -16.98 2.51 18.99
N MET A 29 -17.71 2.77 17.91
CA MET A 29 -17.69 1.91 16.71
C MET A 29 -16.32 1.89 16.04
N LEU A 30 -15.65 3.04 15.94
CA LEU A 30 -14.29 3.11 15.39
C LEU A 30 -13.30 2.35 16.27
N VAL A 31 -13.31 2.60 17.57
CA VAL A 31 -12.43 1.95 18.55
C VAL A 31 -12.61 0.42 18.54
N LYS A 32 -13.83 -0.09 18.39
CA LYS A 32 -14.10 -1.54 18.28
C LYS A 32 -13.56 -2.18 17.02
N CYS A 33 -13.34 -1.41 15.95
CA CYS A 33 -12.79 -1.90 14.69
C CYS A 33 -11.26 -1.79 14.62
N LEU A 34 -10.62 -1.19 15.63
CA LEU A 34 -9.17 -1.05 15.70
C LEU A 34 -8.58 -2.20 16.51
N GLU A 35 -7.47 -2.77 16.03
CA GLU A 35 -6.68 -3.75 16.76
C GLU A 35 -6.02 -3.09 17.99
N ASP A 36 -5.72 -3.88 19.03
CA ASP A 36 -5.19 -3.38 20.31
C ASP A 36 -3.91 -2.54 20.17
N GLU A 37 -3.10 -2.83 19.15
CA GLU A 37 -1.87 -2.09 18.83
C GLU A 37 -2.16 -0.70 18.23
N VAL A 38 -3.33 -0.49 17.62
CA VAL A 38 -3.73 0.78 17.00
C VAL A 38 -4.44 1.70 18.02
N LEU A 39 -4.89 1.16 19.16
CA LEU A 39 -5.51 1.92 20.24
C LEU A 39 -4.56 2.95 20.89
N THR A 40 -3.24 2.78 20.77
CA THR A 40 -2.29 3.78 21.26
C THR A 40 -2.32 5.06 20.44
N HIS A 41 -2.70 4.98 19.16
CA HIS A 41 -2.78 6.12 18.23
C HIS A 41 -4.08 6.94 18.37
N THR A 42 -5.06 6.44 19.12
CA THR A 42 -6.32 7.16 19.36
C THR A 42 -6.24 8.12 20.55
N LYS A 43 -5.22 7.99 21.41
CA LYS A 43 -4.99 8.85 22.58
C LYS A 43 -4.70 10.29 22.16
N GLY A 44 -5.54 11.23 22.59
CA GLY A 44 -5.39 12.66 22.31
C GLY A 44 -6.37 13.23 21.27
N PHE A 45 -7.22 12.39 20.67
CA PHE A 45 -8.26 12.81 19.73
C PHE A 45 -9.69 12.69 20.29
N ASP A 46 -9.84 12.64 21.63
CA ASP A 46 -11.12 12.42 22.33
C ASP A 46 -12.23 13.44 21.97
N GLU A 47 -11.85 14.62 21.46
CA GLU A 47 -12.76 15.66 21.01
C GLU A 47 -12.70 15.97 19.51
N ASP A 48 -11.77 15.36 18.76
CA ASP A 48 -11.53 15.62 17.34
C ASP A 48 -11.52 14.33 16.51
N LEU A 49 -12.73 13.84 16.20
CA LEU A 49 -12.94 12.67 15.35
C LEU A 49 -12.44 12.87 13.92
N ALA A 50 -12.51 14.10 13.39
CA ALA A 50 -12.02 14.40 12.06
C ALA A 50 -10.49 14.34 12.02
N GLY A 51 -9.83 14.87 13.04
CA GLY A 51 -8.39 14.74 13.26
C GLY A 51 -7.93 13.30 13.48
N LEU A 52 -8.68 12.51 14.26
CA LEU A 52 -8.41 11.08 14.42
C LEU A 52 -8.49 10.36 13.07
N TRP A 53 -9.53 10.64 12.28
CA TRP A 53 -9.72 10.02 10.98
C TRP A 53 -8.64 10.43 9.98
N ALA A 54 -8.23 11.71 9.97
CA ALA A 54 -7.12 12.19 9.16
C ALA A 54 -5.79 11.57 9.61
N HIS A 55 -5.56 11.41 10.90
CA HIS A 55 -4.37 10.77 11.47
C HIS A 55 -4.30 9.28 11.11
N LEU A 56 -5.41 8.55 11.27
CA LEU A 56 -5.52 7.16 10.84
C LEU A 56 -5.38 7.03 9.32
N THR A 57 -5.91 7.96 8.53
CA THR A 57 -5.71 7.98 7.07
C THR A 57 -4.27 8.32 6.70
N ALA A 58 -3.56 9.13 7.48
CA ALA A 58 -2.15 9.40 7.25
C ALA A 58 -1.27 8.19 7.56
N ILE A 59 -1.64 7.40 8.58
CA ILE A 59 -0.90 6.19 8.97
C ILE A 59 -1.26 4.99 8.08
N PHE A 60 -2.54 4.82 7.74
CA PHE A 60 -3.09 3.64 7.08
C PHE A 60 -3.73 3.90 5.71
N GLY A 61 -3.76 5.15 5.23
CA GLY A 61 -4.32 5.49 3.92
C GLY A 61 -3.56 4.85 2.76
N GLY A 62 -2.31 4.44 3.01
CA GLY A 62 -1.51 3.64 2.10
C GLY A 62 -1.62 2.11 2.28
N SER A 63 -2.29 1.60 3.32
CA SER A 63 -2.27 0.17 3.69
C SER A 63 -3.55 -0.60 3.36
N GLY A 64 -4.59 0.06 2.83
CA GLY A 64 -5.84 -0.59 2.46
C GLY A 64 -5.75 -1.45 1.18
N VAL A 65 -6.70 -2.37 0.98
CA VAL A 65 -6.79 -3.24 -0.21
C VAL A 65 -6.70 -2.45 -1.53
N GLY A 66 -7.30 -1.26 -1.60
CA GLY A 66 -7.21 -0.40 -2.78
C GLY A 66 -5.79 0.13 -3.06
N ALA A 67 -5.00 0.39 -2.02
CA ALA A 67 -3.60 0.77 -2.15
C ALA A 67 -2.74 -0.43 -2.53
N ALA A 68 -2.97 -1.60 -1.93
CA ALA A 68 -2.33 -2.85 -2.32
C ALA A 68 -2.57 -3.18 -3.80
N VAL A 69 -3.82 -3.10 -4.27
CA VAL A 69 -4.19 -3.33 -5.68
C VAL A 69 -3.52 -2.32 -6.62
N ARG A 70 -3.38 -1.05 -6.19
CA ARG A 70 -2.66 -0.04 -6.98
C ARG A 70 -1.17 -0.38 -7.06
N MET A 71 -0.55 -0.75 -5.94
CA MET A 71 0.86 -1.10 -5.87
C MET A 71 1.18 -2.36 -6.69
N TRP A 72 0.34 -3.39 -6.60
CA TRP A 72 0.40 -4.56 -7.48
C TRP A 72 0.30 -4.18 -8.95
N ARG A 73 -0.59 -3.26 -9.30
CA ARG A 73 -0.70 -2.76 -10.68
C ARG A 73 0.56 -2.02 -11.11
N GLU A 74 1.16 -1.21 -10.25
CA GLU A 74 2.42 -0.52 -10.54
C GLU A 74 3.56 -1.50 -10.73
N PHE A 75 3.69 -2.48 -9.83
CA PHE A 75 4.66 -3.57 -9.89
C PHE A 75 4.55 -4.35 -11.21
N SER A 76 3.36 -4.81 -11.58
CA SER A 76 3.17 -5.61 -12.81
C SER A 76 3.31 -4.81 -14.12
N ASN A 77 3.27 -3.47 -14.07
CA ASN A 77 3.34 -2.60 -15.26
C ASN A 77 4.65 -1.83 -15.37
N VAL A 78 5.70 -2.21 -14.63
CA VAL A 78 7.04 -1.67 -14.88
C VAL A 78 7.46 -2.04 -16.30
N LYS A 79 7.96 -1.05 -17.05
CA LYS A 79 8.39 -1.19 -18.44
C LYS A 79 9.68 -0.40 -18.63
N TYR A 80 10.66 -1.02 -19.26
CA TYR A 80 11.87 -0.38 -19.72
C TYR A 80 11.56 0.59 -20.87
N ARG A 81 12.00 1.85 -20.74
CA ARG A 81 11.76 2.91 -21.73
C ARG A 81 13.05 3.56 -22.25
N GLY A 82 14.19 2.90 -22.06
CA GLY A 82 15.51 3.38 -22.50
C GLY A 82 16.34 4.07 -21.41
N GLU A 83 15.85 4.10 -20.16
CA GLU A 83 16.62 4.42 -18.96
C GLU A 83 17.74 3.39 -18.68
N GLU A 84 18.62 3.65 -17.71
CA GLU A 84 19.58 2.64 -17.28
C GLU A 84 18.87 1.41 -16.69
N MET A 85 19.30 0.22 -17.08
CA MET A 85 18.63 -1.02 -16.69
C MET A 85 18.60 -1.23 -15.17
N THR A 86 19.67 -0.82 -14.49
CA THR A 86 19.77 -0.81 -13.02
C THR A 86 18.61 -0.08 -12.37
N ILE A 87 18.18 1.06 -12.93
CA ILE A 87 17.05 1.85 -12.42
C ILE A 87 15.74 1.06 -12.53
N VAL A 88 15.56 0.30 -13.61
CA VAL A 88 14.36 -0.54 -13.80
C VAL A 88 14.34 -1.68 -12.78
N MET A 89 15.48 -2.36 -12.60
CA MET A 89 15.59 -3.49 -11.66
C MET A 89 15.42 -3.03 -10.21
N GLU A 90 16.06 -1.91 -9.83
CA GLU A 90 15.87 -1.28 -8.52
C GLU A 90 14.40 -0.92 -8.27
N ARG A 91 13.71 -0.38 -9.28
CA ARG A 91 12.28 -0.05 -9.17
C ARG A 91 11.42 -1.29 -8.94
N ILE A 92 11.68 -2.39 -9.64
CA ILE A 92 10.94 -3.65 -9.47
C ILE A 92 11.17 -4.19 -8.05
N ARG A 93 12.42 -4.22 -7.57
CA ARG A 93 12.74 -4.65 -6.20
C ARG A 93 12.11 -3.74 -5.14
N SER A 94 12.15 -2.43 -5.33
CA SER A 94 11.54 -1.47 -4.41
C SER A 94 10.04 -1.74 -4.27
N LEU A 95 9.34 -1.91 -5.39
CA LEU A 95 7.89 -2.19 -5.37
C LEU A 95 7.57 -3.55 -4.73
N ALA A 96 8.39 -4.58 -4.94
CA ALA A 96 8.22 -5.87 -4.27
C ALA A 96 8.44 -5.77 -2.75
N ASN A 97 9.46 -5.01 -2.33
CA ASN A 97 9.74 -4.75 -0.92
C ASN A 97 8.63 -3.91 -0.26
N ASP A 98 8.08 -2.93 -0.97
CA ASP A 98 6.98 -2.11 -0.47
C ASP A 98 5.71 -2.95 -0.28
N LEU A 99 5.42 -3.89 -1.19
CA LEU A 99 4.32 -4.86 -1.04
C LEU A 99 4.50 -5.76 0.20
N GLU A 100 5.73 -6.20 0.49
CA GLU A 100 6.04 -6.95 1.71
C GLU A 100 5.87 -6.08 2.96
N GLN A 101 6.50 -4.90 3.00
CA GLN A 101 6.56 -4.07 4.20
C GLN A 101 5.24 -3.40 4.55
N ILE A 102 4.47 -2.96 3.56
CA ILE A 102 3.25 -2.16 3.75
C ILE A 102 2.01 -3.07 3.80
N HIS A 103 2.01 -4.18 3.06
CA HIS A 103 0.84 -5.02 2.87
C HIS A 103 1.04 -6.48 3.31
N ASN A 104 2.23 -6.86 3.79
CA ASN A 104 2.57 -8.24 4.13
C ASN A 104 2.27 -9.22 2.98
N ASP A 105 2.49 -8.77 1.74
CA ASP A 105 2.10 -9.47 0.51
C ASP A 105 3.29 -9.55 -0.44
N ARG A 106 4.37 -10.19 0.01
CA ARG A 106 5.60 -10.32 -0.75
C ARG A 106 5.34 -11.11 -2.05
N PRO A 107 5.67 -10.55 -3.23
CA PRO A 107 5.67 -11.32 -4.47
C PRO A 107 6.67 -12.48 -4.40
N SER A 108 6.32 -13.64 -4.95
CA SER A 108 7.26 -14.75 -5.07
C SER A 108 8.40 -14.40 -6.03
N ASP A 109 9.55 -15.05 -5.88
CA ASP A 109 10.70 -14.84 -6.76
C ASP A 109 10.34 -15.08 -8.24
N THR A 110 9.51 -16.08 -8.53
CA THR A 110 8.96 -16.31 -9.88
C THR A 110 8.13 -15.12 -10.39
N GLN A 111 7.34 -14.48 -9.53
CA GLN A 111 6.57 -13.29 -9.92
C GLN A 111 7.49 -12.10 -10.17
N ILE A 112 8.54 -11.92 -9.37
CA ILE A 112 9.56 -10.87 -9.56
C ILE A 112 10.29 -11.08 -10.89
N VAL A 113 10.78 -12.30 -11.15
CA VAL A 113 11.42 -12.65 -12.43
C VAL A 113 10.48 -12.43 -13.61
N ALA A 114 9.21 -12.85 -13.50
CA ALA A 114 8.22 -12.62 -14.56
C ALA A 114 8.03 -11.13 -14.85
N VAL A 115 8.02 -10.27 -13.82
CA VAL A 115 7.94 -8.82 -14.00
C VAL A 115 9.22 -8.26 -14.62
N MET A 116 10.39 -8.72 -14.22
CA MET A 116 11.68 -8.34 -14.84
C MET A 116 11.67 -8.61 -16.34
N LEU A 117 11.30 -9.83 -16.76
CA LEU A 117 11.24 -10.19 -18.19
C LEU A 117 10.15 -9.42 -18.94
N ASN A 118 8.95 -9.29 -18.37
CA ASN A 118 7.86 -8.52 -18.98
C ASN A 118 8.15 -7.02 -19.10
N SER A 119 9.07 -6.50 -18.29
CA SER A 119 9.47 -5.09 -18.35
C SER A 119 10.29 -4.79 -19.62
N ILE A 120 11.02 -5.79 -20.15
CA ILE A 120 11.94 -5.63 -21.29
C ILE A 120 11.46 -6.32 -22.58
N VAL A 121 10.40 -7.13 -22.53
CA VAL A 121 9.89 -7.94 -23.65
C VAL A 121 9.56 -7.17 -24.92
N GLU A 122 9.15 -5.91 -24.80
CA GLU A 122 8.80 -5.06 -25.94
C GLU A 122 10.03 -4.48 -26.65
N HIS A 123 11.20 -4.56 -26.01
CA HIS A 123 12.44 -4.02 -26.57
C HIS A 123 13.18 -5.11 -27.36
N PRO A 124 13.40 -4.92 -28.67
CA PRO A 124 13.86 -5.98 -29.58
C PRO A 124 15.26 -6.52 -29.25
N GLY A 125 16.07 -5.76 -28.50
CA GLY A 125 17.41 -6.18 -28.07
C GLY A 125 17.44 -7.31 -27.04
N PHE A 126 16.32 -7.65 -26.41
CA PHE A 126 16.28 -8.65 -25.32
C PHE A 126 15.59 -9.97 -25.69
N GLY A 127 15.09 -10.13 -26.92
CA GLY A 127 14.31 -11.31 -27.31
C GLY A 127 15.06 -12.64 -27.11
N ASP A 128 16.33 -12.70 -27.50
CA ASP A 128 17.16 -13.90 -27.33
C ASP A 128 17.43 -14.20 -25.85
N LEU A 129 17.69 -13.16 -25.05
CA LEU A 129 17.91 -13.30 -23.60
C LEU A 129 16.66 -13.88 -22.92
N ILE A 130 15.49 -13.32 -23.21
CA ILE A 130 14.21 -13.77 -22.64
C ILE A 130 13.96 -15.23 -23.01
N THR A 131 14.10 -15.57 -24.30
CA THR A 131 13.90 -16.95 -24.78
C THR A 131 14.85 -17.94 -24.08
N ASN A 132 16.11 -17.55 -23.89
CA ASN A 132 17.09 -18.38 -23.18
C ASN A 132 16.69 -18.58 -21.71
N LEU A 133 16.27 -17.51 -21.02
CA LEU A 133 15.86 -17.58 -19.61
C LEU A 133 14.59 -18.41 -19.42
N GLU A 134 13.58 -18.25 -20.28
CA GLU A 134 12.34 -19.03 -20.24
C GLU A 134 12.55 -20.53 -20.54
N SER A 135 13.63 -20.87 -21.24
CA SER A 135 13.97 -22.27 -21.57
C SER A 135 14.65 -23.03 -20.42
N LEU A 136 15.05 -22.34 -19.36
CA LEU A 136 15.71 -22.94 -18.20
C LEU A 136 14.70 -23.76 -17.40
N LYS A 137 15.11 -24.97 -17.01
CA LYS A 137 14.28 -25.90 -16.23
C LYS A 137 14.42 -25.68 -14.72
N ASP A 138 15.45 -24.97 -14.32
CA ASP A 138 15.76 -24.69 -12.93
C ASP A 138 15.00 -23.44 -12.47
N GLU A 139 14.68 -23.38 -11.19
CA GLU A 139 14.10 -22.20 -10.57
C GLU A 139 15.09 -21.04 -10.67
N LEU A 140 14.64 -19.91 -11.20
CA LEU A 140 15.48 -18.74 -11.41
C LEU A 140 15.43 -17.86 -10.17
N GLU A 141 16.58 -17.66 -9.54
CA GLU A 141 16.75 -16.65 -8.50
C GLU A 141 16.71 -15.25 -9.12
N VAL A 142 16.14 -14.30 -8.38
CA VAL A 142 16.01 -12.90 -8.81
C VAL A 142 17.38 -12.31 -9.13
N ASP A 143 18.38 -12.58 -8.29
CA ASP A 143 19.73 -12.03 -8.43
C ASP A 143 20.43 -12.53 -9.70
N ASP A 144 20.23 -13.80 -10.06
CA ASP A 144 20.80 -14.40 -11.27
C ASP A 144 20.21 -13.80 -12.55
N VAL A 145 18.90 -13.49 -12.54
CA VAL A 145 18.21 -12.87 -13.66
C VAL A 145 18.66 -11.42 -13.81
N GLU A 146 18.75 -10.68 -12.71
CA GLU A 146 19.20 -9.29 -12.71
C GLU A 146 20.62 -9.14 -13.26
N LEU A 147 21.54 -10.01 -12.84
CA LEU A 147 22.93 -10.04 -13.34
C LEU A 147 23.05 -10.29 -14.85
N ARG A 148 22.04 -10.91 -15.47
CA ARG A 148 22.02 -11.20 -16.91
C ARG A 148 21.33 -10.09 -17.72
N ILE A 149 20.51 -9.26 -17.08
CA ILE A 149 19.76 -8.18 -17.73
C ILE A 149 20.54 -6.86 -17.67
N VAL A 150 21.26 -6.59 -16.58
CA VAL A 150 22.12 -5.39 -16.37
C VAL A 150 23.44 -5.51 -17.12
#